data_AF-A0A1V4S0Y6-F1
#
_entry.id   AF-A0A1V4S0Y6-F1
#
_cell.length_a   1.000
_cell.length_b   1.000
_cell.length_c   1.000
_cell.angle_alpha   90.00
_cell.angle_beta   90.00
_cell.angle_gamma   90.00
#
_symmetry.space_group_name_H-M   'P 1'
#
loop_
_entity.id
_entity.type
_entity.pdbx_description
1 polymer ?
#
loop_
_entity_poly.entity_id
_entity_poly.type
_entity_poly.pdbx_seq_one_letter_code
_entity_poly.pdbx_strand_id
1 'polypeptide(L)'
;MVLYSKQPQPINFSHALHLNPDKVDGIEGDTEAERCEFCHEFRDDGTFAGIPKLSKCTECHDDPESPMGDSPEEVKFLKTYVAAEAEVPWLSYYKQPVCVYFSHIAHVKMGKEKCKTCHGDHGHLAQLPPYQENRLTGYSINIWGKRISGYKKHPWDRMKMDDCAECHKKMGHEENNACFVCHK
;
A
#
# COMPACT_ATOMS: atom_id res chain seq x y z
N MET A 1 2.24 -13.94 -19.07
CA MET A 1 1.01 -13.22 -19.48
C MET A 1 1.44 -12.04 -20.35
N VAL A 2 1.18 -12.09 -21.67
CA VAL A 2 1.78 -11.16 -22.66
C VAL A 2 1.46 -9.69 -22.36
N LEU A 3 0.28 -9.40 -21.81
CA LEU A 3 -0.17 -8.05 -21.51
C LEU A 3 0.51 -7.39 -20.29
N TYR A 4 1.16 -8.17 -19.40
CA TYR A 4 1.70 -7.64 -18.14
C TYR A 4 3.21 -7.85 -18.01
N SER A 5 3.95 -6.77 -17.76
CA SER A 5 5.35 -6.84 -17.36
C SER A 5 5.43 -7.28 -15.90
N LYS A 6 6.61 -7.75 -15.49
CA LYS A 6 6.88 -8.12 -14.11
C LYS A 6 8.20 -7.50 -13.72
N GLN A 7 8.22 -6.74 -12.64
CA GLN A 7 9.41 -6.05 -12.15
C GLN A 7 9.47 -6.13 -10.62
N PRO A 8 10.67 -6.28 -10.04
CA PRO A 8 10.83 -6.21 -8.59
C PRO A 8 10.54 -4.79 -8.09
N GLN A 9 10.26 -4.66 -6.80
CA GLN A 9 10.31 -3.36 -6.14
C GLN A 9 11.75 -2.83 -6.12
N PRO A 10 11.97 -1.50 -6.00
CA PRO A 10 13.31 -0.93 -5.96
C PRO A 10 14.19 -1.51 -4.84
N ILE A 11 13.57 -1.83 -3.70
CA ILE A 11 14.14 -2.53 -2.55
C ILE A 11 13.12 -3.58 -2.09
N ASN A 12 13.60 -4.72 -1.62
CA ASN A 12 12.72 -5.71 -1.02
C ASN A 12 12.47 -5.43 0.47
N PHE A 13 11.46 -4.61 0.75
CA PHE A 13 11.02 -4.29 2.12
C PHE A 13 10.22 -5.44 2.76
N SER A 14 10.46 -5.70 4.05
CA SER A 14 9.77 -6.73 4.83
C SER A 14 8.77 -6.09 5.80
N HIS A 15 7.49 -6.14 5.49
CA HIS A 15 6.44 -5.71 6.43
C HIS A 15 6.41 -6.61 7.67
N ALA A 16 6.62 -7.92 7.49
CA ALA A 16 6.62 -8.88 8.59
C ALA A 16 7.69 -8.59 9.65
N LEU A 17 8.83 -8.05 9.23
CA LEU A 17 9.89 -7.63 10.16
C LEU A 17 9.50 -6.34 10.89
N HIS A 18 9.06 -5.31 10.15
CA HIS A 18 8.77 -3.99 10.72
C HIS A 18 7.52 -3.97 11.60
N LEU A 19 6.55 -4.87 11.36
CA LEU A 19 5.37 -4.98 12.23
C LEU A 19 5.58 -5.92 13.43
N ASN A 20 6.80 -6.49 13.59
CA ASN A 20 7.12 -7.36 14.71
C ASN A 20 7.69 -6.55 15.89
N PRO A 21 6.92 -6.38 16.98
CA PRO A 21 7.34 -5.58 18.13
C PRO A 21 8.50 -6.20 18.92
N ASP A 22 8.79 -7.50 18.73
CA ASP A 22 9.94 -8.17 19.35
C ASP A 22 11.24 -7.97 18.55
N LYS A 23 11.17 -7.33 17.38
CA LYS A 23 12.29 -7.16 16.44
C LYS A 23 12.60 -5.73 16.09
N VAL A 24 11.59 -4.85 16.08
CA VAL A 24 11.76 -3.44 15.73
C VAL A 24 11.14 -2.59 16.83
N ASP A 25 12.00 -1.82 17.50
CA ASP A 25 11.59 -0.82 18.49
C ASP A 25 11.11 0.46 17.77
N GLY A 26 10.25 1.23 18.44
CA GLY A 26 9.79 2.54 17.95
C GLY A 26 8.53 2.53 17.08
N ILE A 27 8.07 1.38 16.60
CA ILE A 27 6.76 1.24 15.91
C ILE A 27 5.70 0.81 16.93
N GLU A 28 5.17 1.80 17.65
CA GLU A 28 4.19 1.59 18.71
C GLU A 28 2.75 1.43 18.19
N GLY A 29 1.90 0.77 18.98
CA GLY A 29 0.47 0.59 18.70
C GLY A 29 -0.08 -0.69 19.33
N ASP A 30 -1.21 -0.57 20.02
CA ASP A 30 -1.87 -1.70 20.70
C ASP A 30 -2.44 -2.70 19.68
N THR A 31 -2.78 -2.22 18.49
CA THR A 31 -3.34 -3.00 17.40
C THR A 31 -2.43 -3.01 16.17
N GLU A 32 -2.58 -4.03 15.34
CA GLU A 32 -1.91 -4.10 14.03
C GLU A 32 -2.28 -2.89 13.14
N ALA A 33 -3.49 -2.35 13.29
CA ALA A 33 -3.93 -1.17 12.54
C ALA A 33 -3.13 0.08 12.96
N GLU A 34 -2.91 0.30 14.26
CA GLU A 34 -2.10 1.42 14.74
C GLU A 34 -0.65 1.30 14.28
N ARG A 35 -0.07 0.09 14.30
CA ARG A 35 1.27 -0.14 13.76
C ARG A 35 1.35 0.06 12.24
N CYS A 36 0.28 -0.24 11.48
CA CYS A 36 0.19 0.14 10.07
C CYS A 36 0.20 1.67 9.90
N GLU A 37 -0.55 2.38 10.74
CA GLU A 37 -0.70 3.83 10.68
C GLU A 37 0.56 4.60 11.07
N PHE A 38 1.50 3.98 11.81
CA PHE A 38 2.80 4.59 12.11
C PHE A 38 3.54 5.02 10.82
N CYS A 39 3.60 4.13 9.83
CA CYS A 39 4.21 4.44 8.52
C CYS A 39 3.19 4.99 7.51
N HIS A 40 1.97 4.46 7.54
CA HIS A 40 0.90 4.82 6.62
C HIS A 40 -0.10 5.75 7.31
N GLU A 41 0.36 6.95 7.64
CA GLU A 41 -0.37 7.87 8.50
C GLU A 41 -1.53 8.58 7.80
N PHE A 42 -2.47 9.05 8.61
CA PHE A 42 -3.38 10.13 8.25
C PHE A 42 -2.78 11.44 8.74
N ARG A 43 -2.71 12.45 7.88
CA ARG A 43 -2.31 13.81 8.26
C ARG A 43 -3.40 14.46 9.11
N ASP A 44 -3.06 15.56 9.77
CA ASP A 44 -3.97 16.34 10.62
C ASP A 44 -5.24 16.82 9.89
N ASP A 45 -5.13 17.05 8.58
CA ASP A 45 -6.25 17.45 7.71
C ASP A 45 -7.13 16.26 7.25
N GLY A 46 -6.81 15.04 7.71
CA GLY A 46 -7.51 13.82 7.37
C GLY A 46 -7.10 13.19 6.03
N THR A 47 -6.16 13.79 5.29
CA THR A 47 -5.63 13.19 4.07
C THR A 47 -4.71 12.02 4.40
N PHE A 48 -4.74 10.97 3.59
CA PHE A 48 -3.87 9.81 3.77
C PHE A 48 -2.49 10.06 3.18
N ALA A 49 -1.43 9.70 3.91
CA ALA A 49 -0.06 9.89 3.46
C ALA A 49 0.31 9.00 2.28
N GLY A 50 -0.26 7.79 2.23
CA GLY A 50 0.03 6.80 1.20
C GLY A 50 1.26 5.97 1.54
N ILE A 51 2.11 5.72 0.55
CA ILE A 51 3.40 5.03 0.77
C ILE A 51 4.31 6.00 1.53
N PRO A 52 4.97 5.57 2.63
CA PRO A 52 5.83 6.43 3.43
C PRO A 52 6.94 7.05 2.58
N LYS A 53 7.22 8.33 2.88
CA LYS A 53 8.38 9.04 2.35
C LYS A 53 9.66 8.61 3.04
N LEU A 54 10.80 8.95 2.45
CA LEU A 54 12.12 8.73 3.04
C LEU A 54 12.20 9.25 4.48
N SER A 55 11.59 10.42 4.76
CA SER A 55 11.60 11.04 6.09
C SER A 55 11.06 10.14 7.20
N LYS A 56 10.07 9.28 6.91
CA LYS A 56 9.49 8.34 7.87
C LYS A 56 10.45 7.17 8.13
N CYS A 57 11.18 6.72 7.11
CA CYS A 57 12.20 5.68 7.25
C CYS A 57 13.41 6.18 8.06
N THR A 58 13.81 7.44 7.86
CA THR A 58 14.92 8.08 8.57
C THR A 58 14.57 8.51 10.00
N GLU A 59 13.38 8.22 10.51
CA GLU A 59 13.11 8.33 11.95
C GLU A 59 13.91 7.26 12.75
N CYS A 60 14.26 6.14 12.10
CA CYS A 60 15.12 5.10 12.68
C CYS A 60 16.40 4.86 11.86
N HIS A 61 16.34 4.99 10.53
CA HIS A 61 17.46 4.77 9.62
C HIS A 61 18.09 6.12 9.18
N ASP A 62 18.55 6.93 10.13
CA ASP A 62 19.05 8.29 9.89
C ASP A 62 20.52 8.35 9.42
N ASP A 63 21.34 7.37 9.79
CA ASP A 63 22.75 7.28 9.41
C ASP A 63 22.98 6.22 8.30
N PRO A 64 23.39 6.63 7.08
CA PRO A 64 23.70 5.70 5.99
C PRO A 64 24.82 4.69 6.29
N GLU A 65 25.70 4.99 7.25
CA GLU A 65 26.85 4.15 7.60
C GLU A 65 26.57 3.24 8.81
N SER A 66 25.40 3.35 9.44
CA SER A 66 25.01 2.54 10.60
C SER A 66 23.74 1.71 10.34
N PRO A 67 23.83 0.60 9.58
CA PRO A 67 22.73 -0.35 9.47
C PRO A 67 22.28 -0.90 10.82
N MET A 68 20.97 -1.02 11.01
CA MET A 68 20.36 -1.62 12.19
C MET A 68 20.36 -3.16 12.12
N GLY A 69 20.48 -3.74 10.93
CA GLY A 69 20.64 -5.17 10.71
C GLY A 69 21.63 -5.53 9.61
N ASP A 70 21.74 -6.83 9.33
CA ASP A 70 22.71 -7.38 8.36
C ASP A 70 22.12 -7.59 6.95
N SER A 71 20.94 -7.01 6.68
CA SER A 71 20.24 -7.23 5.41
C SER A 71 20.94 -6.51 4.25
N PRO A 72 21.28 -7.21 3.14
CA PRO A 72 21.78 -6.55 1.94
C PRO A 72 20.83 -5.49 1.38
N GLU A 73 19.53 -5.66 1.59
CA GLU A 73 18.50 -4.70 1.14
C GLU A 73 18.51 -3.43 1.97
N GLU A 74 18.82 -3.52 3.27
CA GLU A 74 18.99 -2.36 4.14
C GLU A 74 20.24 -1.57 3.76
N VAL A 75 21.38 -2.26 3.58
CA VAL A 75 22.62 -1.61 3.12
C VAL A 75 22.41 -0.91 1.77
N LYS A 76 21.67 -1.55 0.85
CA LYS A 76 21.30 -0.94 -0.42
C LYS A 76 20.42 0.30 -0.21
N PHE A 77 19.43 0.22 0.68
CA PHE A 77 18.55 1.33 1.00
C PHE A 77 19.32 2.54 1.52
N LEU A 78 20.13 2.34 2.56
CA LEU A 78 20.95 3.36 3.20
C LEU A 78 21.87 4.06 2.20
N LYS A 79 22.63 3.28 1.41
CA LYS A 79 23.62 3.83 0.47
C LYS A 79 23.00 4.50 -0.76
N THR A 80 21.84 4.02 -1.22
CA THR A 80 21.24 4.50 -2.48
C THR A 80 20.27 5.65 -2.25
N TYR A 81 19.52 5.63 -1.14
CA TYR A 81 18.40 6.55 -0.91
C TYR A 81 18.64 7.47 0.29
N VAL A 82 19.11 6.94 1.43
CA VAL A 82 19.39 7.80 2.61
C VAL A 82 20.59 8.69 2.35
N ALA A 83 21.74 8.14 1.94
CA ALA A 83 22.96 8.92 1.64
C ALA A 83 22.78 9.97 0.53
N ALA A 84 21.85 9.71 -0.40
CA ALA A 84 21.55 10.59 -1.51
C ALA A 84 20.37 11.54 -1.23
N GLU A 85 19.73 11.43 -0.06
CA GLU A 85 18.48 12.11 0.30
C GLU A 85 17.40 11.97 -0.79
N ALA A 86 17.32 10.79 -1.41
CA ALA A 86 16.46 10.52 -2.56
C ALA A 86 15.30 9.60 -2.18
N GLU A 87 14.10 9.93 -2.62
CA GLU A 87 12.91 9.11 -2.40
C GLU A 87 13.03 7.75 -3.09
N VAL A 88 12.54 6.70 -2.42
CA VAL A 88 12.45 5.37 -3.03
C VAL A 88 11.32 5.40 -4.07
N PRO A 89 11.59 5.06 -5.35
CA PRO A 89 10.59 5.12 -6.42
C PRO A 89 9.65 3.89 -6.38
N TRP A 90 8.88 3.76 -5.30
CA TRP A 90 8.00 2.62 -5.06
C TRP A 90 6.98 2.42 -6.18
N LEU A 91 6.74 1.16 -6.54
CA LEU A 91 5.70 0.78 -7.49
C LEU A 91 4.41 0.45 -6.74
N SER A 92 3.42 1.34 -6.84
CA SER A 92 2.16 1.19 -6.10
C SER A 92 1.22 0.15 -6.72
N TYR A 93 0.95 -0.93 -5.98
CA TYR A 93 0.02 -1.99 -6.40
C TYR A 93 -1.42 -1.51 -6.60
N TYR A 94 -1.86 -0.54 -5.81
CA TYR A 94 -3.29 -0.16 -5.74
C TYR A 94 -3.56 1.26 -6.24
N LYS A 95 -2.64 1.84 -7.02
CA LYS A 95 -2.81 3.15 -7.66
C LYS A 95 -4.06 3.15 -8.53
N GLN A 96 -5.07 3.92 -8.12
CA GLN A 96 -6.30 4.10 -8.88
C GLN A 96 -6.07 4.94 -10.15
N PRO A 97 -6.94 4.80 -11.17
CA PRO A 97 -6.90 5.67 -12.34
C PRO A 97 -6.98 7.15 -11.99
N VAL A 98 -6.35 8.01 -12.78
CA VAL A 98 -6.27 9.46 -12.52
C VAL A 98 -7.63 10.16 -12.45
N CYS A 99 -8.66 9.60 -13.09
CA CYS A 99 -10.03 10.09 -13.04
C CYS A 99 -10.83 9.50 -11.87
N VAL A 100 -10.18 8.84 -10.90
CA VAL A 100 -10.82 8.22 -9.74
C VAL A 100 -10.29 8.88 -8.47
N TYR A 101 -11.21 9.48 -7.72
CA TYR A 101 -11.04 9.94 -6.36
C TYR A 101 -11.41 8.83 -5.38
N PHE A 102 -10.55 8.61 -4.39
CA PHE A 102 -10.79 7.68 -3.28
C PHE A 102 -10.34 8.30 -1.95
N SER A 103 -11.23 8.31 -0.96
CA SER A 103 -10.97 8.89 0.36
C SER A 103 -10.70 7.80 1.40
N HIS A 104 -9.45 7.61 1.80
CA HIS A 104 -9.11 6.60 2.82
C HIS A 104 -9.76 6.90 4.18
N ILE A 105 -9.88 8.18 4.58
CA ILE A 105 -10.47 8.55 5.88
C ILE A 105 -11.95 8.16 5.97
N ALA A 106 -12.68 8.29 4.86
CA ALA A 106 -14.08 7.86 4.78
C ALA A 106 -14.23 6.35 5.00
N HIS A 107 -13.30 5.54 4.50
CA HIS A 107 -13.39 4.08 4.61
C HIS A 107 -12.81 3.58 5.93
N VAL A 108 -11.63 4.04 6.33
CA VAL A 108 -10.90 3.52 7.50
C VAL A 108 -11.39 4.16 8.79
N LYS A 109 -11.37 5.49 8.90
CA LYS A 109 -11.69 6.17 10.17
C LYS A 109 -13.20 6.30 10.38
N MET A 110 -13.97 6.59 9.34
CA MET A 110 -15.44 6.74 9.43
C MET A 110 -16.14 5.40 9.26
N GLY A 111 -15.83 4.66 8.19
CA GLY A 111 -16.42 3.35 7.88
C GLY A 111 -15.88 2.18 8.70
N LYS A 112 -14.81 2.39 9.49
CA LYS A 112 -14.16 1.36 10.33
C LYS A 112 -13.71 0.11 9.54
N GLU A 113 -13.46 0.27 8.24
CA GLU A 113 -12.95 -0.81 7.41
C GLU A 113 -11.49 -1.12 7.72
N LYS A 114 -11.16 -2.41 7.72
CA LYS A 114 -9.80 -2.88 7.99
C LYS A 114 -8.96 -2.74 6.73
N CYS A 115 -7.69 -2.33 6.87
CA CYS A 115 -6.75 -2.23 5.74
C CYS A 115 -6.69 -3.51 4.90
N LYS A 116 -6.71 -4.67 5.56
CA LYS A 116 -6.66 -5.99 4.92
C LYS A 116 -7.89 -6.33 4.06
N THR A 117 -9.03 -5.67 4.26
CA THR A 117 -10.20 -5.85 3.39
C THR A 117 -9.83 -5.49 1.96
N CYS A 118 -9.10 -4.40 1.75
CA CYS A 118 -8.75 -3.89 0.43
C CYS A 118 -7.35 -4.27 -0.04
N HIS A 119 -6.39 -4.39 0.88
CA HIS A 119 -4.98 -4.64 0.55
C HIS A 119 -4.55 -6.09 0.77
N GLY A 120 -5.37 -6.92 1.43
CA GLY A 120 -4.97 -8.25 1.85
C GLY A 120 -3.92 -8.21 2.97
N ASP A 121 -3.24 -9.33 3.19
CA ASP A 121 -2.33 -9.51 4.32
C ASP A 121 -0.92 -8.98 4.05
N HIS A 122 -0.80 -7.67 3.77
CA HIS A 122 0.51 -7.05 3.52
C HIS A 122 1.39 -7.06 4.78
N GLY A 123 0.79 -6.94 5.96
CA GLY A 123 1.51 -6.85 7.23
C GLY A 123 2.43 -8.03 7.52
N HIS A 124 2.09 -9.22 7.02
CA HIS A 124 2.88 -10.45 7.24
C HIS A 124 3.76 -10.84 6.04
N LEU A 125 3.99 -9.92 5.09
CA LEU A 125 4.89 -10.17 3.97
C LEU A 125 6.35 -9.94 4.36
N ALA A 126 7.13 -11.02 4.38
CA ALA A 126 8.59 -10.97 4.50
C ALA A 126 9.28 -10.47 3.22
N GLN A 127 8.60 -10.59 2.09
CA GLN A 127 9.06 -10.13 0.79
C GLN A 127 7.88 -9.61 -0.01
N LEU A 128 8.09 -8.47 -0.69
CA LEU A 128 7.06 -7.89 -1.54
C LEU A 128 6.87 -8.74 -2.81
N PRO A 129 5.62 -9.00 -3.23
CA PRO A 129 5.37 -9.68 -4.49
C PRO A 129 5.88 -8.81 -5.66
N PRO A 130 6.38 -9.40 -6.75
CA PRO A 130 6.80 -8.59 -7.89
C PRO A 130 5.64 -7.76 -8.44
N TYR A 131 5.91 -6.50 -8.76
CA TYR A 131 4.96 -5.62 -9.38
C TYR A 131 4.64 -6.08 -10.79
N GLN A 132 3.35 -6.12 -11.14
CA GLN A 132 2.90 -6.51 -12.47
C GLN A 132 2.14 -5.37 -13.11
N GLU A 133 2.72 -4.77 -14.14
CA GLU A 133 2.19 -3.60 -14.81
C GLU A 133 1.55 -3.98 -16.15
N ASN A 134 0.37 -3.43 -16.43
CA ASN A 134 -0.22 -3.53 -17.75
C ASN A 134 0.59 -2.71 -18.76
N ARG A 135 1.11 -3.36 -19.81
CA ARG A 135 1.96 -2.71 -20.83
C ARG A 135 1.28 -1.59 -21.62
N LEU A 136 -0.04 -1.55 -21.66
CA LEU A 136 -0.81 -0.54 -22.39
C LEU A 136 -1.22 0.62 -21.49
N THR A 137 -1.65 0.31 -20.26
CA THR A 137 -2.28 1.30 -19.37
C THR A 137 -1.37 1.80 -18.25
N GLY A 138 -0.27 1.11 -17.96
CA GLY A 138 0.62 1.42 -16.83
C GLY A 138 0.05 1.09 -15.46
N TYR A 139 -1.16 0.51 -15.37
CA TYR A 139 -1.77 0.16 -14.08
C TYR A 139 -1.43 -1.25 -13.64
N SER A 140 -1.39 -1.45 -12.33
CA SER A 140 -1.12 -2.75 -11.73
C SER A 140 -2.21 -3.77 -12.05
N ILE A 141 -1.84 -5.04 -12.18
CA ILE A 141 -2.80 -6.14 -12.22
C ILE A 141 -3.66 -6.19 -10.94
N ASN A 142 -3.17 -5.66 -9.82
CA ASN A 142 -3.85 -5.71 -8.53
C ASN A 142 -5.12 -4.83 -8.47
N ILE A 143 -5.30 -3.86 -9.38
CA ILE A 143 -6.58 -3.14 -9.49
C ILE A 143 -7.54 -3.81 -10.48
N TRP A 144 -7.01 -4.55 -11.46
CA TRP A 144 -7.80 -5.20 -12.53
C TRP A 144 -8.22 -6.65 -12.22
N GLY A 145 -7.45 -7.34 -11.40
CA GLY A 145 -7.62 -8.76 -11.12
C GLY A 145 -6.90 -9.67 -12.10
N LYS A 146 -6.53 -10.85 -11.62
CA LYS A 146 -5.73 -11.84 -12.36
C LYS A 146 -6.54 -12.68 -13.35
N ARG A 147 -7.86 -12.70 -13.21
CA ARG A 147 -8.78 -13.54 -14.01
C ARG A 147 -9.56 -12.69 -14.99
N ILE A 148 -9.42 -12.99 -16.28
CA ILE A 148 -10.18 -12.33 -17.36
C ILE A 148 -11.69 -12.54 -17.18
N SER A 149 -12.11 -13.69 -16.62
CA SER A 149 -13.52 -13.96 -16.28
C SER A 149 -14.11 -13.00 -15.24
N GLY A 150 -13.28 -12.16 -14.61
CA GLY A 150 -13.71 -11.25 -13.55
C GLY A 150 -13.90 -11.93 -12.19
N TYR A 151 -13.77 -13.26 -12.09
CA TYR A 151 -13.91 -13.96 -10.81
C TYR A 151 -12.86 -13.49 -9.80
N LYS A 152 -13.30 -13.13 -8.59
CA LYS A 152 -12.46 -12.84 -7.42
C LYS A 152 -12.75 -13.86 -6.32
N LYS A 153 -11.72 -14.27 -5.58
CA LYS A 153 -11.86 -15.13 -4.39
C LYS A 153 -11.85 -14.28 -3.12
N HIS A 154 -11.08 -13.21 -3.12
CA HIS A 154 -10.93 -12.28 -2.00
C HIS A 154 -11.30 -10.86 -2.41
N PRO A 155 -11.75 -10.00 -1.47
CA PRO A 155 -12.09 -8.62 -1.77
C PRO A 155 -10.90 -7.79 -2.31
N TRP A 156 -9.67 -8.12 -1.91
CA TRP A 156 -8.43 -7.47 -2.36
C TRP A 156 -7.83 -8.01 -3.66
N ASP A 157 -8.48 -8.99 -4.32
CA ASP A 157 -7.96 -9.55 -5.59
C ASP A 157 -8.00 -8.53 -6.74
N ARG A 158 -8.82 -7.48 -6.61
CA ARG A 158 -9.01 -6.36 -7.54
C ARG A 158 -9.70 -5.19 -6.83
N MET A 159 -9.70 -4.01 -7.47
CA MET A 159 -10.34 -2.81 -6.95
C MET A 159 -11.06 -2.06 -8.08
N LYS A 160 -12.05 -2.72 -8.68
CA LYS A 160 -12.86 -2.12 -9.73
C LYS A 160 -14.07 -1.41 -9.16
N MET A 161 -14.70 -0.58 -10.00
CA MET A 161 -15.94 0.12 -9.66
C MET A 161 -17.04 -0.80 -9.13
N ASP A 162 -17.21 -1.99 -9.71
CA ASP A 162 -18.21 -2.96 -9.24
C ASP A 162 -17.88 -3.52 -7.86
N ASP A 163 -16.60 -3.66 -7.51
CA ASP A 163 -16.18 -4.06 -6.17
C ASP A 163 -16.51 -2.99 -5.12
N CYS A 164 -16.29 -1.72 -5.45
CA CYS A 164 -16.69 -0.59 -4.61
C CYS A 164 -18.21 -0.53 -4.44
N ALA A 165 -18.95 -0.63 -5.55
CA ALA A 165 -20.40 -0.52 -5.55
C ALA A 165 -21.09 -1.65 -4.78
N GLU A 166 -20.58 -2.89 -4.93
CA GLU A 166 -21.01 -4.06 -4.15
C GLU A 166 -20.78 -3.84 -2.65
N CYS A 167 -19.62 -3.31 -2.27
CA CYS A 167 -19.30 -3.02 -0.87
C CYS A 167 -20.22 -1.94 -0.30
N HIS A 168 -20.36 -0.80 -0.98
CA HIS A 168 -21.26 0.27 -0.56
C HIS A 168 -22.69 -0.21 -0.39
N LYS A 169 -23.20 -1.01 -1.33
CA LYS A 169 -24.51 -1.65 -1.22
C LYS A 169 -24.64 -2.51 0.02
N LYS A 170 -23.65 -3.38 0.29
CA LYS A 170 -23.62 -4.24 1.46
C LYS A 170 -23.61 -3.44 2.77
N MET A 171 -22.98 -2.27 2.75
CA MET A 171 -22.89 -1.36 3.90
C MET A 171 -24.11 -0.41 4.01
N GLY A 172 -25.09 -0.50 3.11
CA GLY A 172 -26.29 0.35 3.13
C GLY A 172 -26.06 1.78 2.60
N HIS A 173 -25.01 1.98 1.80
CA HIS A 173 -24.56 3.28 1.29
C HIS A 173 -24.60 3.36 -0.24
N GLU A 174 -25.66 2.85 -0.88
CA GLU A 174 -25.80 2.85 -2.34
C GLU A 174 -25.76 4.27 -2.96
N GLU A 175 -26.08 5.31 -2.18
CA GLU A 175 -25.98 6.71 -2.58
C GLU A 175 -24.56 7.11 -3.00
N ASN A 176 -23.54 6.43 -2.49
CA ASN A 176 -22.13 6.67 -2.82
C ASN A 176 -21.71 6.05 -4.16
N ASN A 177 -22.62 5.35 -4.87
CA ASN A 177 -22.33 4.68 -6.14
C ASN A 177 -22.54 5.58 -7.37
N ALA A 178 -23.01 6.81 -7.19
CA ALA A 178 -23.16 7.75 -8.30
C ALA A 178 -21.80 8.08 -8.94
N CYS A 179 -21.74 8.13 -10.27
CA CYS A 179 -20.48 8.27 -11.00
C CYS A 179 -19.63 9.46 -10.54
N PHE A 180 -20.26 10.60 -10.28
CA PHE A 180 -19.59 11.84 -9.86
C PHE A 180 -19.08 11.84 -8.42
N VAL A 181 -19.38 10.81 -7.62
CA VAL A 181 -18.81 10.66 -6.26
C VAL A 181 -17.35 10.24 -6.38
N CYS A 182 -17.07 9.25 -7.23
CA CYS A 182 -15.73 8.71 -7.43
C CYS A 182 -14.99 9.31 -8.62
N HIS A 183 -15.69 9.81 -9.65
CA HIS A 183 -15.04 10.37 -10.83
C HIS A 183 -14.98 11.90 -10.76
N LYS A 184 -13.74 12.42 -10.72
CA LYS A 184 -13.40 13.83 -10.62
C LYS A 184 -12.37 14.20 -11.68
#